data_AF-A0A660ZDF8-F1
#
_entry.id   AF-A0A660ZDF8-F1
#
_cell.length_a   1.000
_cell.length_b   1.000
_cell.length_c   1.000
_cell.angle_alpha   90.00
_cell.angle_beta   90.00
_cell.angle_gamma   90.00
#
_symmetry.space_group_name_H-M   'P 1'
#
loop_
_entity.id
_entity.type
_entity.pdbx_description
1 polymer ?
#
loop_
_entity_poly.entity_id
_entity_poly.type
_entity_poly.pdbx_seq_one_letter_code
_entity_poly.pdbx_strand_id
1 'polypeptide(L)'
;MTKKSFSQEIGTFHGREAPETGNLVGYGALIETLKLAMPIPSQLALISQKHKQYRKEGWLVFTLRHQPAEALYDHLVFALKYEGINLLFFKKLFEKISKQQVVDLVKREYTGQYARKIWFIFEWLMNEKLNIPDLTIKNFVPLIDEKLQYASPVSTNSSRHRIKNNLPGTVNFCPLVRKTPKLEKYITENLAEKTNLVIKKVHKDILLRTSAFLLLKDSKASFTIEGESPTHSRAARWGRAIGQAGSKPLSKDELLRLQQIVIDNNRFIKMGYRIEGGYIGEHDRNTGAPIPEHVSARWQDLESLMEGLLDTAMKLEENNFHPVLTAAKIAFGFVFIHPFEDGNGRVHRYLIHHLLVAMKYTPQCMIFPVSAAILERIEEYRKVLENYSHPLLDFIEWEKTADNNVEVLNETMDYYRYFDATLHSEFLFDCVDYTIQKIIPEEVSYLQKYDVMNTWLDDRFQMPDKTVALLIRFLEQNNGLLSKRAREKEFAELTSDEVKEVEGKYKEIMS
;
A
#
# COMPACT_ATOMS: atom_id res chain seq x y z
N MET A 1 24.98 -36.44 -0.79
CA MET A 1 24.29 -35.38 -0.04
C MET A 1 23.55 -36.03 1.12
N THR A 2 23.92 -35.74 2.36
CA THR A 2 23.15 -36.14 3.55
C THR A 2 21.68 -35.78 3.33
N LYS A 3 20.76 -36.73 3.56
CA LYS A 3 19.30 -36.51 3.47
C LYS A 3 18.94 -35.37 4.44
N LYS A 4 18.90 -34.14 3.95
CA LYS A 4 18.31 -33.03 4.68
C LYS A 4 16.80 -33.27 4.70
N SER A 5 16.26 -33.56 5.88
CA SER A 5 14.83 -33.42 6.08
C SER A 5 14.49 -31.94 5.91
N PHE A 6 13.45 -31.65 5.12
CA PHE A 6 12.95 -30.29 4.96
C PHE A 6 11.98 -29.95 6.08
N SER A 7 11.13 -30.89 6.48
CA SER A 7 10.20 -30.69 7.59
C SER A 7 10.95 -30.63 8.93
N GLN A 8 10.52 -29.71 9.79
CA GLN A 8 11.12 -29.50 11.11
C GLN A 8 10.01 -29.33 12.15
N GLU A 9 10.06 -30.09 13.24
CA GLU A 9 9.12 -29.91 14.35
C GLU A 9 9.45 -28.62 15.11
N ILE A 10 8.47 -27.74 15.27
CA ILE A 10 8.64 -26.43 15.89
C ILE A 10 7.51 -26.15 16.90
N GLY A 11 7.84 -25.42 17.97
CA GLY A 11 6.87 -24.69 18.81
C GLY A 11 6.96 -23.18 18.63
N THR A 12 8.11 -22.68 18.16
CA THR A 12 8.37 -21.29 17.82
C THR A 12 9.25 -21.24 16.57
N PHE A 13 9.11 -20.19 15.76
CA PHE A 13 9.89 -20.00 14.54
C PHE A 13 10.12 -18.52 14.27
N HIS A 14 11.40 -18.09 14.26
CA HIS A 14 11.80 -16.67 14.06
C HIS A 14 11.00 -15.70 14.95
N GLY A 15 10.90 -16.01 16.26
CA GLY A 15 10.16 -15.19 17.23
C GLY A 15 8.62 -15.31 17.16
N ARG A 16 8.07 -16.06 16.20
CA ARG A 16 6.63 -16.33 16.08
C ARG A 16 6.25 -17.60 16.82
N GLU A 17 5.29 -17.51 17.72
CA GLU A 17 4.74 -18.69 18.40
C GLU A 17 3.85 -19.48 17.44
N ALA A 18 4.11 -20.79 17.31
CA ALA A 18 3.23 -21.67 16.55
C ALA A 18 1.94 -21.92 17.35
N PRO A 19 0.78 -22.10 16.70
CA PRO A 19 -0.49 -22.38 17.39
C PRO A 19 -0.44 -23.64 18.26
N GLU A 20 0.44 -24.57 17.91
CA GLU A 20 0.75 -25.80 18.62
C GLU A 20 2.06 -26.39 18.06
N THR A 21 2.64 -27.37 18.76
CA THR A 21 3.79 -28.11 18.24
C THR A 21 3.41 -28.89 16.98
N GLY A 22 4.19 -28.75 15.91
CA GLY A 22 3.97 -29.47 14.66
C GLY A 22 5.12 -29.31 13.67
N ASN A 23 5.02 -29.96 12.51
CA ASN A 23 6.05 -29.88 11.48
C ASN A 23 5.85 -28.64 10.60
N LEU A 24 6.82 -27.74 10.58
CA LEU A 24 6.91 -26.68 9.58
C LEU A 24 7.10 -27.31 8.19
N VAL A 25 6.30 -26.89 7.22
CA VAL A 25 6.32 -27.40 5.84
C VAL A 25 6.19 -26.25 4.83
N GLY A 26 6.22 -26.58 3.53
CA GLY A 26 6.04 -25.59 2.48
C GLY A 26 7.13 -24.52 2.45
N TYR A 27 6.77 -23.25 2.22
CA TYR A 27 7.74 -22.16 2.07
C TYR A 27 8.63 -21.98 3.30
N GLY A 28 8.07 -21.98 4.51
CA GLY A 28 8.84 -21.77 5.74
C GLY A 28 9.96 -22.79 5.92
N ALA A 29 9.64 -24.07 5.72
CA ALA A 29 10.59 -25.17 5.80
C ALA A 29 11.71 -25.07 4.75
N LEU A 30 11.35 -24.68 3.52
CA LEU A 30 12.30 -24.52 2.42
C LEU A 30 13.23 -23.33 2.63
N ILE A 31 12.70 -22.19 3.11
CA ILE A 31 13.49 -20.99 3.41
C ILE A 31 14.56 -21.32 4.47
N GLU A 32 14.16 -21.95 5.57
CA GLU A 32 15.05 -22.32 6.67
C GLU A 32 16.14 -23.32 6.21
N THR A 33 15.72 -24.42 5.57
CA THR A 33 16.62 -25.52 5.21
C THR A 33 17.64 -25.13 4.13
N LEU A 34 17.23 -24.26 3.19
CA LEU A 34 18.07 -23.78 2.10
C LEU A 34 18.78 -22.46 2.42
N LYS A 35 18.44 -21.83 3.55
CA LYS A 35 18.94 -20.51 3.97
C LYS A 35 18.74 -19.46 2.86
N LEU A 36 17.51 -19.32 2.39
CA LEU A 36 17.18 -18.34 1.35
C LEU A 36 17.25 -16.92 1.93
N ALA A 37 17.93 -15.99 1.24
CA ALA A 37 18.09 -14.61 1.66
C ALA A 37 16.81 -13.80 1.38
N MET A 38 15.79 -14.00 2.22
CA MET A 38 14.52 -13.28 2.14
C MET A 38 13.81 -13.25 3.50
N PRO A 39 12.97 -12.24 3.75
CA PRO A 39 12.10 -12.22 4.92
C PRO A 39 11.17 -13.44 5.00
N ILE A 40 10.88 -13.87 6.22
CA ILE A 40 9.92 -14.94 6.48
C ILE A 40 8.50 -14.49 6.08
N PRO A 41 7.81 -15.21 5.18
CA PRO A 41 6.45 -14.87 4.73
C PRO A 41 5.49 -14.66 5.90
N SER A 42 4.55 -13.74 5.76
CA SER A 42 3.54 -13.43 6.79
C SER A 42 2.67 -14.63 7.16
N GLN A 43 2.52 -15.59 6.25
CA GLN A 43 1.77 -16.83 6.43
C GLN A 43 2.67 -18.05 6.22
N LEU A 44 2.66 -18.96 7.19
CA LEU A 44 3.44 -20.20 7.19
C LEU A 44 2.52 -21.41 7.35
N ALA A 45 2.95 -22.57 6.86
CA ALA A 45 2.20 -23.80 6.99
C ALA A 45 2.81 -24.77 8.03
N LEU A 46 1.92 -25.36 8.84
CA LEU A 46 2.26 -26.29 9.90
C LEU A 46 1.42 -27.57 9.75
N ILE A 47 2.07 -28.73 9.86
CA ILE A 47 1.37 -30.01 10.00
C ILE A 47 1.24 -30.31 11.49
N SER A 48 0.00 -30.30 11.96
CA SER A 48 -0.35 -30.70 13.32
C SER A 48 -0.53 -32.21 13.43
N GLN A 49 -0.13 -32.76 14.57
CA GLN A 49 -0.48 -34.14 14.95
C GLN A 49 -1.97 -34.27 15.29
N LYS A 50 -2.68 -33.16 15.53
CA LYS A 50 -4.13 -33.16 15.75
C LYS A 50 -4.88 -33.22 14.41
N HIS A 51 -5.99 -33.95 14.37
CA HIS A 51 -6.78 -34.17 13.15
C HIS A 51 -7.71 -32.99 12.77
N LYS A 52 -7.25 -31.74 12.89
CA LYS A 52 -8.04 -30.54 12.50
C LYS A 52 -7.25 -29.61 11.57
N GLN A 53 -7.93 -29.10 10.54
CA GLN A 53 -7.42 -28.04 9.67
C GLN A 53 -8.04 -26.71 10.09
N TYR A 54 -7.22 -25.67 10.26
CA TYR A 54 -7.69 -24.33 10.62
C TYR A 54 -6.65 -23.26 10.26
N ARG A 55 -7.03 -22.00 10.42
CA ARG A 55 -6.15 -20.84 10.26
C ARG A 55 -6.10 -20.08 11.58
N LYS A 56 -4.91 -19.66 12.00
CA LYS A 56 -4.68 -18.75 13.13
C LYS A 56 -3.63 -17.75 12.66
N GLU A 57 -3.65 -16.50 13.13
CA GLU A 57 -2.72 -15.42 12.80
C GLU A 57 -1.34 -15.89 12.28
N GLY A 58 -1.08 -15.68 10.99
CA GLY A 58 0.19 -16.07 10.35
C GLY A 58 0.43 -17.57 10.11
N TRP A 59 -0.51 -18.44 10.45
CA TRP A 59 -0.39 -19.89 10.38
C TRP A 59 -1.55 -20.56 9.63
N LEU A 60 -1.21 -21.47 8.72
CA LEU A 60 -2.09 -22.46 8.10
C LEU A 60 -1.80 -23.82 8.73
N VAL A 61 -2.74 -24.33 9.52
CA VAL A 61 -2.56 -25.63 10.19
C VAL A 61 -3.30 -26.71 9.42
N PHE A 62 -2.57 -27.75 9.05
CA PHE A 62 -3.07 -28.91 8.32
C PHE A 62 -2.87 -30.20 9.11
N THR A 63 -3.60 -31.24 8.73
CA THR A 63 -3.47 -32.57 9.34
C THR A 63 -2.37 -33.41 8.67
N LEU A 64 -1.93 -34.48 9.34
CA LEU A 64 -0.90 -35.43 8.87
C LEU A 64 -1.09 -35.92 7.42
N ARG A 65 -2.32 -36.01 6.90
CA ARG A 65 -2.58 -36.43 5.51
C ARG A 65 -2.01 -35.47 4.46
N HIS A 66 -1.66 -34.24 4.86
CA HIS A 66 -1.10 -33.22 3.99
C HIS A 66 0.42 -33.11 4.11
N GLN A 67 1.06 -33.94 4.95
CA GLN A 67 2.51 -33.97 5.10
C GLN A 67 3.17 -34.22 3.73
N PRO A 68 3.95 -33.26 3.19
CA PRO A 68 4.71 -33.50 1.97
C PRO A 68 5.80 -34.55 2.25
N ALA A 69 6.19 -35.28 1.21
CA ALA A 69 7.41 -36.09 1.29
C ALA A 69 8.64 -35.18 1.46
N GLU A 70 9.69 -35.71 2.07
CA GLU A 70 10.94 -34.98 2.37
C GLU A 70 11.80 -34.75 1.11
N ALA A 71 11.24 -34.06 0.13
CA ALA A 71 11.91 -33.65 -1.09
C ALA A 71 11.42 -32.27 -1.54
N LEU A 72 12.31 -31.53 -2.20
CA LEU A 72 12.06 -30.15 -2.62
C LEU A 72 10.77 -30.03 -3.47
N TYR A 73 10.58 -30.90 -4.46
CA TYR A 73 9.39 -30.87 -5.31
C TYR A 73 8.08 -30.99 -4.51
N ASP A 74 8.02 -31.90 -3.53
CA ASP A 74 6.80 -32.16 -2.77
C ASP A 74 6.44 -30.98 -1.85
N HIS A 75 7.44 -30.31 -1.25
CA HIS A 75 7.23 -29.06 -0.52
C HIS A 75 6.82 -27.90 -1.44
N LEU A 76 7.38 -27.80 -2.66
CA LEU A 76 6.95 -26.79 -3.64
C LEU A 76 5.52 -27.01 -4.12
N VAL A 77 5.14 -28.27 -4.38
CA VAL A 77 3.77 -28.64 -4.72
C VAL A 77 2.82 -28.28 -3.58
N PHE A 78 3.20 -28.59 -2.34
CA PHE A 78 2.44 -28.22 -1.15
C PHE A 78 2.24 -26.69 -1.08
N ALA A 79 3.32 -25.92 -1.20
CA ALA A 79 3.28 -24.47 -1.10
C ALA A 79 2.40 -23.84 -2.20
N LEU A 80 2.58 -24.23 -3.46
CA LEU A 80 1.77 -23.77 -4.58
C LEU A 80 0.28 -24.12 -4.43
N LYS A 81 -0.04 -25.22 -3.74
CA LYS A 81 -1.41 -25.70 -3.54
C LYS A 81 -2.13 -25.02 -2.38
N TYR A 82 -1.41 -24.66 -1.33
CA TYR A 82 -2.00 -24.27 -0.05
C TYR A 82 -1.63 -22.87 0.43
N GLU A 83 -0.43 -22.39 0.09
CA GLU A 83 0.11 -21.09 0.49
C GLU A 83 0.00 -20.05 -0.65
N GLY A 84 -0.08 -20.51 -1.90
CA GLY A 84 -0.14 -19.66 -3.09
C GLY A 84 1.25 -19.44 -3.71
N ILE A 85 1.37 -18.51 -4.65
CA ILE A 85 2.64 -18.15 -5.28
C ILE A 85 3.33 -17.05 -4.47
N ASN A 86 4.62 -17.26 -4.17
CA ASN A 86 5.52 -16.23 -3.64
C ASN A 86 6.67 -16.02 -4.64
N LEU A 87 6.64 -14.91 -5.39
CA LEU A 87 7.62 -14.66 -6.46
C LEU A 87 9.03 -14.41 -5.93
N LEU A 88 9.16 -13.69 -4.81
CA LEU A 88 10.46 -13.49 -4.15
C LEU A 88 11.08 -14.82 -3.73
N PHE A 89 10.27 -15.72 -3.15
CA PHE A 89 10.71 -17.07 -2.82
C PHE A 89 11.25 -17.82 -4.03
N PHE A 90 10.49 -17.85 -5.14
CA PHE A 90 10.95 -18.55 -6.33
C PHE A 90 12.21 -17.92 -6.92
N LYS A 91 12.31 -16.58 -6.92
CA LYS A 91 13.51 -15.87 -7.37
C LYS A 91 14.73 -16.30 -6.55
N LYS A 92 14.66 -16.21 -5.22
CA LYS A 92 15.76 -16.60 -4.32
C LYS A 92 16.06 -18.10 -4.35
N LEU A 93 15.06 -18.95 -4.56
CA LEU A 93 15.27 -20.38 -4.76
C LEU A 93 16.08 -20.64 -6.03
N PHE A 94 15.72 -20.02 -7.16
CA PHE A 94 16.38 -20.26 -8.45
C PHE A 94 17.79 -19.65 -8.53
N GLU A 95 18.09 -18.62 -7.74
CA GLU A 95 19.47 -18.16 -7.52
C GLU A 95 20.31 -19.17 -6.72
N LYS A 96 19.65 -19.97 -5.85
CA LYS A 96 20.33 -20.93 -4.97
C LYS A 96 20.57 -22.30 -5.61
N ILE A 97 19.68 -22.76 -6.47
CA ILE A 97 19.76 -24.08 -7.12
C ILE A 97 20.20 -23.96 -8.57
N SER A 98 20.91 -24.97 -9.07
CA SER A 98 21.36 -24.99 -10.46
C SER A 98 20.18 -25.17 -11.43
N LYS A 99 20.36 -24.65 -12.65
CA LYS A 99 19.43 -24.86 -13.78
C LYS A 99 19.09 -26.34 -14.00
N GLN A 100 20.07 -27.23 -13.87
CA GLN A 100 19.86 -28.67 -14.02
C GLN A 100 18.92 -29.22 -12.94
N GLN A 101 19.04 -28.78 -11.68
CA GLN A 101 18.12 -29.17 -10.62
C GLN A 101 16.69 -28.71 -10.92
N VAL A 102 16.50 -27.52 -11.50
CA VAL A 102 15.15 -27.07 -11.93
C VAL A 102 14.61 -27.97 -13.05
N VAL A 103 15.44 -28.33 -14.03
CA VAL A 103 15.05 -29.29 -15.09
C VAL A 103 14.62 -30.63 -14.48
N ASP A 104 15.35 -31.14 -13.50
CA ASP A 104 15.04 -32.40 -12.85
C ASP A 104 13.72 -32.33 -12.04
N LEU A 105 13.47 -31.20 -11.35
CA LEU A 105 12.19 -30.94 -10.67
C LEU A 105 11.02 -30.96 -11.65
N VAL A 106 11.16 -30.30 -12.80
CA VAL A 106 10.10 -30.25 -13.82
C VAL A 106 9.90 -31.61 -14.46
N LYS A 107 10.98 -32.34 -14.77
CA LYS A 107 10.90 -33.68 -15.39
C LYS A 107 10.25 -34.73 -14.51
N ARG A 108 10.31 -34.60 -13.18
CA ARG A 108 9.70 -35.53 -12.22
C ARG A 108 8.20 -35.76 -12.52
N GLU A 109 7.47 -34.70 -12.84
CA GLU A 109 6.07 -34.77 -13.27
C GLU A 109 5.79 -33.80 -14.42
N TYR A 110 6.49 -33.95 -15.54
CA TYR A 110 6.48 -33.00 -16.67
C TYR A 110 5.08 -32.53 -17.14
N THR A 111 4.07 -33.39 -17.09
CA THR A 111 2.69 -33.04 -17.50
C THR A 111 1.82 -32.52 -16.35
N GLY A 112 2.30 -32.61 -15.10
CA GLY A 112 1.62 -32.18 -13.89
C GLY A 112 1.49 -30.66 -13.81
N GLN A 113 0.40 -30.16 -13.24
CA GLN A 113 0.15 -28.71 -13.19
C GLN A 113 1.22 -27.96 -12.40
N TYR A 114 1.73 -28.53 -11.31
CA TYR A 114 2.70 -27.85 -10.45
C TYR A 114 4.08 -27.78 -11.07
N ALA A 115 4.56 -28.87 -11.69
CA ALA A 115 5.78 -28.85 -12.50
C ALA A 115 5.71 -27.78 -13.61
N ARG A 116 4.57 -27.67 -14.31
CA ARG A 116 4.35 -26.65 -15.35
C ARG A 116 4.35 -25.22 -14.78
N LYS A 117 3.81 -25.01 -13.58
CA LYS A 117 3.89 -23.72 -12.88
C LYS A 117 5.33 -23.38 -12.50
N ILE A 118 6.07 -24.31 -11.87
CA ILE A 118 7.50 -24.13 -11.51
C ILE A 118 8.32 -23.81 -12.76
N TRP A 119 8.11 -24.55 -13.84
CA TRP A 119 8.76 -24.34 -15.13
C TRP A 119 8.49 -22.93 -15.67
N PHE A 120 7.22 -22.52 -15.74
CA PHE A 120 6.86 -21.17 -16.20
C PHE A 120 7.47 -20.08 -15.32
N ILE A 121 7.38 -20.22 -13.99
CA ILE A 121 7.89 -19.21 -13.04
C ILE A 121 9.41 -19.07 -13.20
N PHE A 122 10.15 -20.17 -13.40
CA PHE A 122 11.59 -20.11 -13.68
C PHE A 122 11.87 -19.31 -14.96
N GLU A 123 11.28 -19.71 -16.08
CA GLU A 123 11.57 -19.04 -17.37
C GLU A 123 11.14 -17.57 -17.33
N TRP A 124 10.08 -17.24 -16.58
CA TRP A 124 9.59 -15.87 -16.43
C TRP A 124 10.46 -14.99 -15.51
N LEU A 125 10.85 -15.48 -14.32
CA LEU A 125 11.66 -14.72 -13.34
C LEU A 125 13.14 -14.59 -13.73
N MET A 126 13.68 -15.63 -14.37
CA MET A 126 15.08 -15.69 -14.76
C MET A 126 15.31 -15.19 -16.18
N ASN A 127 14.23 -14.93 -16.94
CA ASN A 127 14.27 -14.60 -18.36
C ASN A 127 15.13 -15.59 -19.17
N GLU A 128 15.06 -16.87 -18.79
CA GLU A 128 15.91 -17.93 -19.31
C GLU A 128 15.09 -19.16 -19.70
N LYS A 129 15.22 -19.59 -20.96
CA LYS A 129 14.57 -20.81 -21.44
C LYS A 129 15.30 -22.06 -20.92
N LEU A 130 14.56 -23.02 -20.38
CA LEU A 130 15.09 -24.33 -19.98
C LEU A 130 15.21 -25.26 -21.19
N ASN A 131 16.16 -26.20 -21.15
CA ASN A 131 16.24 -27.24 -22.20
C ASN A 131 15.24 -28.37 -21.96
N ILE A 132 13.96 -28.02 -22.02
CA ILE A 132 12.80 -28.91 -21.91
C ILE A 132 11.98 -28.74 -23.19
N PRO A 133 11.52 -29.83 -23.85
CA PRO A 133 10.65 -29.71 -25.02
C PRO A 133 9.34 -28.96 -24.68
N ASP A 134 8.69 -28.36 -25.68
CA ASP A 134 7.38 -27.73 -25.47
C ASP A 134 6.31 -28.77 -25.13
N LEU A 135 5.42 -28.44 -24.20
CA LEU A 135 4.30 -29.31 -23.88
C LEU A 135 3.15 -29.09 -24.87
N THR A 136 3.01 -30.04 -25.80
CA THR A 136 1.96 -29.99 -26.83
C THR A 136 0.61 -30.55 -26.38
N ILE A 137 0.56 -31.24 -25.24
CA ILE A 137 -0.64 -31.88 -24.67
C ILE A 137 -1.13 -31.17 -23.40
N LYS A 138 -2.31 -31.56 -22.87
CA LYS A 138 -3.00 -30.97 -21.69
C LYS A 138 -3.60 -29.57 -21.92
N ASN A 139 -4.60 -29.26 -21.09
CA ASN A 139 -5.25 -27.96 -21.08
C ASN A 139 -4.38 -26.89 -20.40
N PHE A 140 -4.63 -25.63 -20.77
CA PHE A 140 -4.08 -24.48 -20.08
C PHE A 140 -4.63 -24.37 -18.66
N VAL A 141 -3.74 -24.20 -17.68
CA VAL A 141 -4.13 -23.97 -16.28
C VAL A 141 -3.69 -22.57 -15.83
N PRO A 142 -4.47 -21.87 -14.99
CA PRO A 142 -4.07 -20.57 -14.47
C PRO A 142 -2.83 -20.69 -13.57
N LEU A 143 -1.94 -19.71 -13.67
CA LEU A 143 -0.74 -19.66 -12.83
C LEU A 143 -1.10 -19.37 -11.38
N ILE A 144 -1.71 -18.22 -11.13
CA ILE A 144 -2.25 -17.81 -9.83
C ILE A 144 -3.57 -18.55 -9.58
N ASP A 145 -3.72 -19.10 -8.39
CA ASP A 145 -4.98 -19.67 -7.92
C ASP A 145 -5.85 -18.58 -7.30
N GLU A 146 -6.97 -18.26 -7.96
CA GLU A 146 -7.92 -17.22 -7.54
C GLU A 146 -8.69 -17.55 -6.25
N LYS A 147 -8.52 -18.75 -5.69
CA LYS A 147 -8.99 -19.08 -4.34
C LYS A 147 -8.05 -18.56 -3.26
N LEU A 148 -6.78 -18.34 -3.58
CA LEU A 148 -5.73 -17.95 -2.63
C LEU A 148 -5.28 -16.50 -2.82
N GLN A 149 -5.27 -16.01 -4.05
CA GLN A 149 -4.70 -14.70 -4.40
C GLN A 149 -5.52 -13.99 -5.47
N TYR A 150 -5.40 -12.67 -5.57
CA TYR A 150 -6.00 -11.91 -6.66
C TYR A 150 -5.14 -12.02 -7.92
N ALA A 151 -5.74 -12.52 -9.01
CA ALA A 151 -5.11 -12.63 -10.32
C ALA A 151 -5.60 -11.54 -11.27
N SER A 152 -4.82 -11.22 -12.30
CA SER A 152 -5.32 -10.36 -13.37
C SER A 152 -6.47 -11.06 -14.10
N PRO A 153 -7.60 -10.36 -14.37
CA PRO A 153 -8.74 -10.96 -15.07
C PRO A 153 -8.43 -11.26 -16.54
N VAL A 154 -7.44 -10.57 -17.11
CA VAL A 154 -6.90 -10.84 -18.44
C VAL A 154 -5.62 -11.66 -18.29
N SER A 155 -5.50 -12.74 -19.07
CA SER A 155 -4.35 -13.64 -19.01
C SER A 155 -3.71 -13.85 -20.38
N THR A 156 -2.39 -13.97 -20.40
CA THR A 156 -1.63 -14.31 -21.62
C THR A 156 -1.28 -15.79 -21.60
N ASN A 157 -1.57 -16.51 -22.67
CA ASN A 157 -1.25 -17.94 -22.76
C ASN A 157 0.24 -18.15 -23.06
N SER A 158 0.89 -18.93 -22.21
CA SER A 158 2.20 -19.51 -22.49
C SER A 158 2.01 -20.93 -23.02
N SER A 159 2.02 -21.08 -24.34
CA SER A 159 1.74 -22.35 -25.04
C SER A 159 2.72 -23.47 -24.66
N ARG A 160 4.01 -23.17 -24.61
CA ARG A 160 5.09 -24.11 -24.23
C ARG A 160 4.86 -24.79 -22.89
N HIS A 161 4.42 -24.00 -21.90
CA HIS A 161 4.14 -24.47 -20.54
C HIS A 161 2.70 -24.96 -20.36
N ARG A 162 1.79 -24.64 -21.29
CA ARG A 162 0.33 -24.75 -21.12
C ARG A 162 -0.15 -24.07 -19.83
N ILE A 163 0.31 -22.84 -19.60
CA ILE A 163 -0.04 -21.99 -18.46
C ILE A 163 -0.73 -20.72 -18.96
N LYS A 164 -1.82 -20.32 -18.28
CA LYS A 164 -2.38 -18.97 -18.44
C LYS A 164 -1.65 -18.05 -17.46
N ASN A 165 -0.82 -17.15 -17.98
CA ASN A 165 -0.16 -16.13 -17.19
C ASN A 165 -1.18 -15.06 -16.79
N ASN A 166 -1.77 -15.23 -15.61
CA ASN A 166 -2.69 -14.28 -14.96
C ASN A 166 -1.98 -13.47 -13.86
N LEU A 167 -0.66 -13.26 -13.95
CA LEU A 167 0.07 -12.41 -13.00
C LEU A 167 -0.39 -10.95 -13.11
N PRO A 168 -0.70 -10.29 -11.98
CA PRO A 168 -1.09 -8.89 -11.94
C PRO A 168 0.14 -7.96 -11.97
N GLY A 169 1.02 -8.12 -12.94
CA GLY A 169 2.21 -7.26 -13.11
C GLY A 169 3.14 -7.71 -14.23
N THR A 170 4.35 -7.14 -14.23
CA THR A 170 5.45 -7.49 -15.15
C THR A 170 6.58 -8.18 -14.40
N VAL A 171 7.56 -8.73 -15.12
CA VAL A 171 8.74 -9.31 -14.46
C VAL A 171 9.50 -8.26 -13.66
N ASN A 172 9.51 -7.01 -14.12
CA ASN A 172 10.23 -5.93 -13.45
C ASN A 172 9.52 -5.38 -12.21
N PHE A 173 8.22 -5.67 -12.02
CA PHE A 173 7.46 -5.30 -10.83
C PHE A 173 6.17 -6.13 -10.74
N CYS A 174 6.05 -7.03 -9.76
CA CYS A 174 4.83 -7.81 -9.56
C CYS A 174 4.57 -8.14 -8.08
N PRO A 175 4.21 -7.14 -7.25
CA PRO A 175 3.71 -7.40 -5.92
C PRO A 175 2.43 -8.24 -5.98
N LEU A 176 2.26 -9.19 -5.07
CA LEU A 176 1.07 -10.05 -5.03
C LEU A 176 0.20 -9.73 -3.82
N VAL A 177 -1.11 -9.99 -3.95
CA VAL A 177 -2.09 -9.79 -2.87
C VAL A 177 -2.83 -11.11 -2.66
N ARG A 178 -2.80 -11.61 -1.42
CA ARG A 178 -3.57 -12.79 -1.03
C ARG A 178 -5.00 -12.41 -0.73
N LYS A 179 -5.92 -13.36 -0.95
CA LYS A 179 -7.30 -13.23 -0.48
C LYS A 179 -7.35 -13.44 1.02
N THR A 180 -7.96 -12.48 1.71
CA THR A 180 -8.20 -12.55 3.15
C THR A 180 -9.70 -12.33 3.42
N PRO A 181 -10.23 -12.81 4.55
CA PRO A 181 -11.62 -12.54 4.91
C PRO A 181 -11.95 -11.04 4.94
N LYS A 182 -10.98 -10.21 5.33
CA LYS A 182 -11.13 -8.75 5.39
C LYS A 182 -11.25 -8.13 3.99
N LEU A 183 -10.35 -8.49 3.06
CA LEU A 183 -10.41 -8.01 1.68
C LEU A 183 -11.67 -8.51 0.96
N GLU A 184 -12.03 -9.79 1.11
CA GLU A 184 -13.23 -10.35 0.48
C GLU A 184 -14.51 -9.67 1.01
N LYS A 185 -14.55 -9.33 2.30
CA LYS A 185 -15.64 -8.52 2.89
C LYS A 185 -15.75 -7.16 2.21
N TYR A 186 -14.66 -6.39 2.14
CA TYR A 186 -14.70 -5.05 1.54
C TYR A 186 -15.06 -5.06 0.05
N ILE A 187 -14.52 -6.02 -0.71
CA ILE A 187 -14.85 -6.16 -2.13
C ILE A 187 -16.32 -6.54 -2.32
N THR A 188 -16.85 -7.44 -1.50
CA THR A 188 -18.27 -7.84 -1.55
C THR A 188 -19.20 -6.69 -1.15
N GLU A 189 -18.79 -5.86 -0.20
CA GLU A 189 -19.56 -4.70 0.26
C GLU A 189 -19.65 -3.55 -0.77
N ASN A 190 -18.83 -3.59 -1.83
CA ASN A 190 -18.80 -2.60 -2.90
C ASN A 190 -18.79 -1.15 -2.37
N LEU A 191 -17.71 -0.78 -1.67
CA LEU A 191 -17.57 0.54 -1.04
C LEU A 191 -17.82 1.72 -2.02
N ALA A 192 -17.48 1.55 -3.31
CA ALA A 192 -17.77 2.55 -4.33
C ALA A 192 -19.28 2.81 -4.48
N GLU A 193 -20.10 1.75 -4.48
CA GLU A 193 -21.56 1.87 -4.52
C GLU A 193 -22.13 2.48 -3.24
N LYS A 194 -21.63 2.06 -2.07
CA LYS A 194 -22.00 2.68 -0.77
C LYS A 194 -21.74 4.18 -0.78
N THR A 195 -20.58 4.60 -1.29
CA THR A 195 -20.23 6.02 -1.42
C THR A 195 -21.23 6.77 -2.30
N ASN A 196 -21.56 6.21 -3.46
CA ASN A 196 -22.54 6.81 -4.37
C ASN A 196 -23.92 6.98 -3.71
N LEU A 197 -24.33 6.05 -2.85
CA LEU A 197 -25.59 6.15 -2.09
C LEU A 197 -25.55 7.26 -1.03
N VAL A 198 -24.42 7.47 -0.36
CA VAL A 198 -24.23 8.57 0.60
C VAL A 198 -24.29 9.91 -0.13
N ILE A 199 -23.56 10.04 -1.24
CA ILE A 199 -23.46 11.29 -2.00
C ILE A 199 -24.79 11.69 -2.65
N LYS A 200 -25.58 10.73 -3.15
CA LYS A 200 -26.88 11.02 -3.78
C LYS A 200 -27.87 11.75 -2.85
N LYS A 201 -27.68 11.70 -1.53
CA LYS A 201 -28.52 12.37 -0.54
C LYS A 201 -28.11 13.83 -0.30
N VAL A 202 -26.96 14.25 -0.80
CA VAL A 202 -26.38 15.59 -0.57
C VAL A 202 -26.67 16.51 -1.74
N HIS A 203 -27.09 17.74 -1.47
CA HIS A 203 -27.32 18.74 -2.52
C HIS A 203 -26.02 19.03 -3.28
N LYS A 204 -26.10 19.19 -4.60
CA LYS A 204 -24.91 19.30 -5.49
C LYS A 204 -23.96 20.42 -5.08
N ASP A 205 -24.50 21.56 -4.65
CA ASP A 205 -23.69 22.69 -4.20
C ASP A 205 -22.87 22.37 -2.93
N ILE A 206 -23.50 21.75 -1.93
CA ILE A 206 -22.82 21.29 -0.71
C ILE A 206 -21.74 20.27 -1.06
N LEU A 207 -22.02 19.35 -1.98
CA LEU A 207 -21.06 18.34 -2.42
C LEU A 207 -19.81 18.97 -3.06
N LEU A 208 -19.98 19.97 -3.92
CA LEU A 208 -18.86 20.68 -4.57
C LEU A 208 -18.00 21.43 -3.55
N ARG A 209 -18.64 22.13 -2.60
CA ARG A 209 -17.92 22.79 -1.49
C ARG A 209 -17.19 21.77 -0.62
N THR A 210 -17.86 20.69 -0.23
CA THR A 210 -17.27 19.57 0.53
C THR A 210 -16.02 19.04 -0.16
N SER A 211 -16.09 18.77 -1.47
CA SER A 211 -14.94 18.27 -2.23
C SER A 211 -13.72 19.21 -2.17
N ALA A 212 -13.94 20.53 -2.28
CA ALA A 212 -12.88 21.52 -2.16
C ALA A 212 -12.25 21.54 -0.75
N PHE A 213 -13.07 21.43 0.30
CA PHE A 213 -12.58 21.33 1.68
C PHE A 213 -11.80 20.04 1.92
N LEU A 214 -12.31 18.90 1.45
CA LEU A 214 -11.64 17.61 1.57
C LEU A 214 -10.29 17.59 0.84
N LEU A 215 -10.18 18.22 -0.34
CA LEU A 215 -8.91 18.39 -1.05
C LEU A 215 -7.88 19.15 -0.22
N LEU A 216 -8.28 20.26 0.39
CA LEU A 216 -7.39 21.06 1.21
C LEU A 216 -7.02 20.34 2.52
N LYS A 217 -7.99 19.68 3.15
CA LYS A 217 -7.80 18.86 4.35
C LYS A 217 -6.81 17.74 4.09
N ASP A 218 -7.00 17.02 2.99
CA ASP A 218 -6.12 15.93 2.57
C ASP A 218 -4.71 16.43 2.24
N SER A 219 -4.60 17.54 1.50
CA SER A 219 -3.31 18.15 1.22
C SER A 219 -2.57 18.54 2.50
N LYS A 220 -3.25 19.14 3.49
CA LYS A 220 -2.62 19.50 4.77
C LYS A 220 -2.18 18.26 5.52
N ALA A 221 -3.06 17.25 5.62
CA ALA A 221 -2.74 15.99 6.26
C ALA A 221 -1.50 15.32 5.63
N SER A 222 -1.38 15.38 4.31
CA SER A 222 -0.22 14.88 3.57
C SER A 222 1.09 15.57 3.95
N PHE A 223 1.10 16.85 4.35
CA PHE A 223 2.31 17.48 4.91
C PHE A 223 2.52 17.12 6.38
N THR A 224 1.45 17.10 7.17
CA THR A 224 1.52 16.75 8.60
C THR A 224 2.09 15.36 8.83
N ILE A 225 1.77 14.38 7.97
CA ILE A 225 2.33 13.03 8.03
C ILE A 225 3.86 13.04 7.92
N GLU A 226 4.43 13.97 7.13
CA GLU A 226 5.88 14.15 6.99
C GLU A 226 6.49 15.02 8.10
N GLY A 227 5.72 15.37 9.14
CA GLY A 227 6.15 16.28 10.21
C GLY A 227 6.24 17.76 9.77
N GLU A 228 5.70 18.10 8.61
CA GLU A 228 5.76 19.47 8.07
C GLU A 228 4.49 20.28 8.36
N SER A 229 4.65 21.58 8.61
CA SER A 229 3.56 22.55 8.65
C SER A 229 3.62 23.47 7.42
N PRO A 230 2.86 23.18 6.34
CA PRO A 230 2.99 23.91 5.09
C PRO A 230 2.38 25.31 5.18
N THR A 231 2.90 26.24 4.39
CA THR A 231 2.19 27.51 4.14
C THR A 231 0.86 27.24 3.42
N HIS A 232 -0.11 28.15 3.59
CA HIS A 232 -1.40 28.04 2.91
C HIS A 232 -1.28 27.92 1.39
N SER A 233 -0.34 28.67 0.77
CA SER A 233 -0.10 28.61 -0.67
C SER A 233 0.46 27.26 -1.11
N ARG A 234 1.36 26.65 -0.33
CA ARG A 234 1.95 25.34 -0.62
C ARG A 234 0.91 24.21 -0.49
N ALA A 235 0.11 24.22 0.56
CA ALA A 235 -1.01 23.28 0.71
C ALA A 235 -2.04 23.45 -0.42
N ALA A 236 -2.40 24.68 -0.80
CA ALA A 236 -3.33 24.92 -1.90
C ALA A 236 -2.76 24.45 -3.26
N ARG A 237 -1.46 24.64 -3.53
CA ARG A 237 -0.81 24.14 -4.76
C ARG A 237 -0.85 22.61 -4.81
N TRP A 238 -0.54 21.94 -3.70
CA TRP A 238 -0.57 20.49 -3.65
C TRP A 238 -2.00 19.94 -3.76
N GLY A 239 -2.97 20.55 -3.07
CA GLY A 239 -4.39 20.24 -3.24
C GLY A 239 -4.88 20.38 -4.69
N ARG A 240 -4.41 21.39 -5.44
CA ARG A 240 -4.69 21.50 -6.89
C ARG A 240 -4.09 20.36 -7.69
N ALA A 241 -2.87 19.90 -7.37
CA ALA A 241 -2.27 18.74 -8.02
C ALA A 241 -3.10 17.48 -7.75
N ILE A 242 -3.50 17.23 -6.50
CA ILE A 242 -4.39 16.11 -6.14
C ILE A 242 -5.73 16.21 -6.90
N GLY A 243 -6.30 17.40 -7.04
CA GLY A 243 -7.52 17.59 -7.83
C GLY A 243 -7.37 17.30 -9.34
N GLN A 244 -6.14 17.21 -9.85
CA GLN A 244 -5.81 16.80 -11.22
C GLN A 244 -5.51 15.29 -11.34
N ALA A 245 -5.60 14.53 -10.25
CA ALA A 245 -5.38 13.09 -10.24
C ALA A 245 -6.26 12.37 -11.27
N GLY A 246 -5.70 11.37 -11.95
CA GLY A 246 -6.37 10.60 -13.01
C GLY A 246 -6.66 11.36 -14.31
N SER A 247 -6.24 12.63 -14.44
CA SER A 247 -6.46 13.42 -15.68
C SER A 247 -5.44 13.12 -16.80
N LYS A 248 -4.29 12.54 -16.44
CA LYS A 248 -3.22 12.14 -17.35
C LYS A 248 -2.75 10.73 -16.97
N PRO A 249 -2.21 9.93 -17.89
CA PRO A 249 -1.56 8.67 -17.53
C PRO A 249 -0.35 8.90 -16.62
N LEU A 250 -0.05 7.92 -15.75
CA LEU A 250 1.21 7.92 -15.02
C LEU A 250 2.40 7.75 -15.98
N SER A 251 3.43 8.56 -15.79
CA SER A 251 4.69 8.50 -16.53
C SER A 251 5.82 9.03 -15.68
N LYS A 252 7.07 8.82 -16.11
CA LYS A 252 8.24 9.42 -15.47
C LYS A 252 8.10 10.95 -15.39
N ASP A 253 7.74 11.59 -16.51
CA ASP A 253 7.56 13.05 -16.57
C ASP A 253 6.47 13.54 -15.60
N GLU A 254 5.40 12.78 -15.44
CA GLU A 254 4.34 13.11 -14.49
C GLU A 254 4.84 13.00 -13.05
N LEU A 255 5.63 11.97 -12.70
CA LEU A 255 6.26 11.86 -11.38
C LEU A 255 7.23 13.02 -11.10
N LEU A 256 8.01 13.44 -12.10
CA LEU A 256 8.92 14.58 -11.99
C LEU A 256 8.16 15.90 -11.82
N ARG A 257 7.06 16.09 -12.56
CA ARG A 257 6.17 17.24 -12.40
C ARG A 257 5.60 17.30 -10.98
N LEU A 258 5.15 16.16 -10.44
CA LEU A 258 4.62 16.07 -9.08
C LEU A 258 5.69 16.41 -8.04
N GLN A 259 6.91 15.87 -8.20
CA GLN A 259 8.05 16.21 -7.34
C GLN A 259 8.28 17.73 -7.32
N GLN A 260 8.26 18.38 -8.49
CA GLN A 260 8.44 19.82 -8.61
C GLN A 260 7.32 20.63 -7.94
N ILE A 261 6.09 20.13 -7.88
CA ILE A 261 4.99 20.81 -7.19
C ILE A 261 5.12 20.67 -5.66
N VAL A 262 5.57 19.49 -5.20
CA VAL A 262 5.78 19.21 -3.77
C VAL A 262 6.93 20.03 -3.19
N ILE A 263 8.03 20.13 -3.94
CA ILE A 263 9.27 20.82 -3.55
C ILE A 263 9.23 22.26 -4.06
N ASP A 264 8.87 23.20 -3.18
CA ASP A 264 8.75 24.62 -3.54
C ASP A 264 10.11 25.28 -3.79
N ASN A 265 11.15 24.83 -3.09
CA ASN A 265 12.52 25.33 -3.21
C ASN A 265 13.50 24.16 -3.31
N ASN A 266 14.11 24.00 -4.48
CA ASN A 266 15.04 22.92 -4.80
C ASN A 266 16.52 23.30 -4.58
N ARG A 267 16.81 24.43 -3.93
CA ARG A 267 18.21 24.90 -3.72
C ARG A 267 19.12 23.84 -3.09
N PHE A 268 18.55 22.95 -2.27
CA PHE A 268 19.28 21.92 -1.54
C PHE A 268 18.86 20.49 -1.91
N ILE A 269 18.08 20.33 -2.99
CA ILE A 269 17.55 19.02 -3.39
C ILE A 269 17.77 18.83 -4.88
N LYS A 270 18.38 17.71 -5.27
CA LYS A 270 18.48 17.33 -6.67
C LYS A 270 17.15 16.75 -7.12
N MET A 271 16.55 17.40 -8.11
CA MET A 271 15.32 16.93 -8.73
C MET A 271 15.62 15.72 -9.64
N GLY A 272 14.62 14.86 -9.83
CA GLY A 272 14.83 13.60 -10.55
C GLY A 272 15.05 12.42 -9.62
N TYR A 273 15.21 11.24 -10.22
CA TYR A 273 15.65 10.06 -9.48
C TYR A 273 17.03 10.33 -8.88
N ARG A 274 17.19 9.95 -7.61
CA ARG A 274 18.46 10.12 -6.91
C ARG A 274 19.55 9.28 -7.59
N ILE A 275 20.77 9.79 -7.51
CA ILE A 275 21.99 9.14 -8.04
C ILE A 275 22.92 8.68 -6.90
N GLU A 276 22.37 8.66 -5.69
CA GLU A 276 23.06 8.30 -4.44
C GLU A 276 22.17 7.31 -3.68
N GLY A 277 22.73 6.63 -2.68
CA GLY A 277 21.94 5.77 -1.80
C GLY A 277 20.85 6.54 -1.03
N GLY A 278 20.07 5.82 -0.25
CA GLY A 278 19.01 6.45 0.54
C GLY A 278 18.44 5.50 1.56
N TYR A 279 17.94 6.06 2.64
CA TYR A 279 17.27 5.32 3.69
C TYR A 279 16.26 6.22 4.39
N ILE A 280 15.29 5.60 5.06
CA ILE A 280 14.37 6.26 5.99
C ILE A 280 14.78 5.81 7.39
N GLY A 281 14.91 6.74 8.31
CA GLY A 281 15.33 6.49 9.68
C GLY A 281 15.97 7.73 10.29
N GLU A 282 16.78 7.53 11.32
CA GLU A 282 17.45 8.60 12.04
C GLU A 282 18.96 8.62 11.76
N HIS A 283 19.64 9.63 12.29
CA HIS A 283 21.10 9.65 12.43
C HIS A 283 21.45 9.60 13.91
N ASP A 284 22.44 8.78 14.27
CA ASP A 284 23.02 8.79 15.61
C ASP A 284 23.53 10.21 15.94
N ARG A 285 23.08 10.74 17.08
CA ARG A 285 23.33 12.15 17.45
C ARG A 285 24.81 12.48 17.67
N ASN A 286 25.64 11.49 18.00
CA ASN A 286 27.04 11.69 18.35
C ASN A 286 27.97 11.47 17.16
N THR A 287 27.68 10.45 16.35
CA THR A 287 28.54 9.98 15.26
C THR A 287 28.04 10.36 13.87
N GLY A 288 26.78 10.81 13.77
CA GLY A 288 26.09 11.00 12.51
C GLY A 288 25.95 9.70 11.72
N ALA A 289 26.11 8.51 12.33
CA ALA A 289 25.93 7.26 11.62
C ALA A 289 24.44 7.05 11.31
N PRO A 290 24.10 6.54 10.11
CA PRO A 290 22.71 6.26 9.78
C PRO A 290 22.14 5.14 10.66
N ILE A 291 20.88 5.29 11.08
CA ILE A 291 20.08 4.29 11.80
C ILE A 291 18.85 4.00 10.94
N PRO A 292 18.95 3.08 9.96
CA PRO A 292 17.86 2.81 9.02
C PRO A 292 16.70 2.04 9.65
N GLU A 293 15.49 2.53 9.45
CA GLU A 293 14.23 1.78 9.58
C GLU A 293 13.81 1.17 8.23
N HIS A 294 14.32 1.75 7.14
CA HIS A 294 14.17 1.22 5.78
C HIS A 294 15.36 1.63 4.93
N VAL A 295 15.98 0.68 4.23
CA VAL A 295 16.98 0.99 3.21
C VAL A 295 16.29 1.05 1.85
N SER A 296 16.46 2.18 1.16
CA SER A 296 15.85 2.42 -0.15
C SER A 296 16.53 1.59 -1.24
N ALA A 297 15.89 1.44 -2.40
CA ALA A 297 16.47 0.70 -3.51
C ALA A 297 17.84 1.26 -3.94
N ARG A 298 18.69 0.45 -4.55
CA ARG A 298 19.95 0.96 -5.13
C ARG A 298 19.63 2.00 -6.21
N TRP A 299 20.39 3.08 -6.24
CA TRP A 299 20.12 4.16 -7.19
C TRP A 299 20.33 3.73 -8.64
N GLN A 300 21.24 2.77 -8.86
CA GLN A 300 21.51 2.13 -10.14
C GLN A 300 20.30 1.34 -10.66
N ASP A 301 19.43 0.88 -9.77
CA ASP A 301 18.27 0.05 -10.08
C ASP A 301 16.99 0.87 -10.33
N LEU A 302 17.01 2.17 -10.04
CA LEU A 302 15.80 3.01 -10.03
C LEU A 302 15.11 3.11 -11.38
N GLU A 303 15.85 3.26 -12.48
CA GLU A 303 15.24 3.34 -13.81
C GLU A 303 14.41 2.08 -14.12
N SER A 304 14.99 0.90 -13.92
CA SER A 304 14.30 -0.37 -14.20
C SER A 304 13.15 -0.65 -13.22
N LEU A 305 13.32 -0.33 -11.94
CA LEU A 305 12.26 -0.49 -10.94
C LEU A 305 11.07 0.43 -11.22
N MET A 306 11.35 1.69 -11.55
CA MET A 306 10.31 2.69 -11.82
C MET A 306 9.61 2.45 -13.15
N GLU A 307 10.33 2.04 -14.20
CA GLU A 307 9.74 1.59 -15.45
C GLU A 307 8.82 0.38 -15.21
N GLY A 308 9.29 -0.64 -14.49
CA GLY A 308 8.49 -1.82 -14.14
C GLY A 308 7.22 -1.47 -13.35
N LEU A 309 7.32 -0.53 -12.41
CA LEU A 309 6.19 -0.04 -11.62
C LEU A 309 5.16 0.69 -12.51
N LEU A 310 5.61 1.57 -13.40
CA LEU A 310 4.74 2.31 -14.31
C LEU A 310 4.05 1.39 -15.33
N ASP A 311 4.80 0.46 -15.93
CA ASP A 311 4.24 -0.57 -16.84
C ASP A 311 3.19 -1.41 -16.14
N THR A 312 3.43 -1.75 -14.87
CA THR A 312 2.48 -2.51 -14.07
C THR A 312 1.24 -1.70 -13.75
N ALA A 313 1.36 -0.42 -13.42
CA ALA A 313 0.21 0.46 -13.22
C ALA A 313 -0.67 0.50 -14.49
N MET A 314 -0.06 0.79 -15.65
CA MET A 314 -0.75 0.83 -16.94
C MET A 314 -1.44 -0.50 -17.25
N LYS A 315 -0.74 -1.63 -17.09
CA LYS A 315 -1.31 -2.97 -17.33
C LYS A 315 -2.49 -3.28 -16.41
N LEU A 316 -2.44 -2.87 -15.13
CA LEU A 316 -3.52 -3.12 -14.18
C LEU A 316 -4.75 -2.26 -14.47
N GLU A 317 -4.54 -1.03 -14.93
CA GLU A 317 -5.60 -0.15 -15.43
C GLU A 317 -6.28 -0.75 -16.67
N GLU A 318 -5.51 -1.09 -17.71
CA GLU A 318 -6.02 -1.66 -18.97
C GLU A 318 -6.79 -2.97 -18.75
N ASN A 319 -6.30 -3.81 -17.85
CA ASN A 319 -6.92 -5.09 -17.54
C ASN A 319 -8.11 -4.97 -16.58
N ASN A 320 -8.50 -3.78 -16.12
CA ASN A 320 -9.55 -3.58 -15.13
C ASN A 320 -9.34 -4.42 -13.86
N PHE A 321 -8.12 -4.42 -13.31
CA PHE A 321 -7.87 -5.01 -11.99
C PHE A 321 -8.57 -4.18 -10.89
N HIS A 322 -8.70 -4.70 -9.66
CA HIS A 322 -9.43 -3.99 -8.61
C HIS A 322 -8.73 -2.67 -8.22
N PRO A 323 -9.38 -1.49 -8.31
CA PRO A 323 -8.72 -0.18 -8.14
C PRO A 323 -7.96 0.01 -6.83
N VAL A 324 -8.54 -0.37 -5.70
CA VAL A 324 -7.88 -0.26 -4.38
C VAL A 324 -6.66 -1.18 -4.28
N LEU A 325 -6.71 -2.37 -4.89
CA LEU A 325 -5.58 -3.28 -4.90
C LEU A 325 -4.46 -2.76 -5.82
N THR A 326 -4.82 -2.18 -6.96
CA THR A 326 -3.88 -1.48 -7.85
C THR A 326 -3.19 -0.34 -7.10
N ALA A 327 -3.98 0.55 -6.48
CA ALA A 327 -3.47 1.68 -5.70
C ALA A 327 -2.50 1.24 -4.60
N ALA A 328 -2.85 0.21 -3.82
CA ALA A 328 -1.99 -0.30 -2.77
C ALA A 328 -0.66 -0.83 -3.34
N LYS A 329 -0.70 -1.65 -4.39
CA LYS A 329 0.51 -2.23 -5.00
C LYS A 329 1.47 -1.17 -5.54
N ILE A 330 0.94 -0.22 -6.30
CA ILE A 330 1.76 0.81 -6.96
C ILE A 330 2.26 1.84 -5.95
N ALA A 331 1.39 2.37 -5.10
CA ALA A 331 1.77 3.41 -4.15
C ALA A 331 2.76 2.87 -3.11
N PHE A 332 2.48 1.74 -2.46
CA PHE A 332 3.42 1.19 -1.48
C PHE A 332 4.71 0.68 -2.11
N GLY A 333 4.65 0.16 -3.34
CA GLY A 333 5.87 -0.12 -4.09
C GLY A 333 6.73 1.11 -4.31
N PHE A 334 6.11 2.22 -4.70
CA PHE A 334 6.80 3.49 -4.89
C PHE A 334 7.51 3.96 -3.61
N VAL A 335 6.83 3.90 -2.46
CA VAL A 335 7.43 4.35 -1.19
C VAL A 335 8.54 3.42 -0.71
N PHE A 336 8.47 2.11 -1.01
CA PHE A 336 9.56 1.18 -0.71
C PHE A 336 10.78 1.37 -1.64
N ILE A 337 10.55 1.59 -2.94
CA ILE A 337 11.64 1.92 -3.88
C ILE A 337 12.33 3.23 -3.45
N HIS A 338 11.54 4.22 -3.05
CA HIS A 338 11.98 5.53 -2.59
C HIS A 338 12.93 6.23 -3.60
N PRO A 339 12.43 6.55 -4.80
CA PRO A 339 13.26 6.95 -5.94
C PRO A 339 13.79 8.40 -5.89
N PHE A 340 13.16 9.29 -5.12
CA PHE A 340 13.56 10.69 -5.03
C PHE A 340 14.37 10.98 -3.77
N GLU A 341 15.16 12.07 -3.78
CA GLU A 341 15.80 12.58 -2.56
C GLU A 341 14.77 13.07 -1.53
N ASP A 342 13.71 13.74 -1.99
CA ASP A 342 12.58 14.18 -1.17
C ASP A 342 11.27 14.14 -1.99
N GLY A 343 10.14 14.13 -1.29
CA GLY A 343 8.79 14.14 -1.83
C GLY A 343 8.14 12.77 -1.94
N ASN A 344 8.85 11.69 -1.59
CA ASN A 344 8.39 10.31 -1.80
C ASN A 344 7.06 10.02 -1.08
N GLY A 345 6.93 10.35 0.20
CA GLY A 345 5.70 10.10 0.96
C GLY A 345 4.48 10.83 0.38
N ARG A 346 4.67 12.07 -0.08
CA ARG A 346 3.61 12.88 -0.70
C ARG A 346 3.22 12.33 -2.08
N VAL A 347 4.19 12.00 -2.92
CA VAL A 347 3.93 11.37 -4.24
C VAL A 347 3.29 10.00 -4.07
N HIS A 348 3.68 9.19 -3.08
CA HIS A 348 3.02 7.95 -2.70
C HIS A 348 1.52 8.15 -2.47
N ARG A 349 1.14 9.14 -1.65
CA ARG A 349 -0.28 9.43 -1.38
C ARG A 349 -1.00 9.97 -2.63
N TYR A 350 -0.33 10.77 -3.45
CA TYR A 350 -0.87 11.18 -4.76
C TYR A 350 -1.20 9.98 -5.65
N LEU A 351 -0.32 8.98 -5.74
CA LEU A 351 -0.53 7.78 -6.56
C LEU A 351 -1.78 7.01 -6.15
N ILE A 352 -2.12 7.00 -4.85
CA ILE A 352 -3.37 6.43 -4.36
C ILE A 352 -4.56 7.18 -4.97
N HIS A 353 -4.61 8.51 -4.86
CA HIS A 353 -5.70 9.29 -5.45
C HIS A 353 -5.77 9.11 -6.97
N HIS A 354 -4.62 9.11 -7.64
CA HIS A 354 -4.53 8.94 -9.08
C HIS A 354 -5.20 7.65 -9.54
N LEU A 355 -4.82 6.52 -8.96
CA LEU A 355 -5.31 5.21 -9.39
C LEU A 355 -6.78 4.99 -9.03
N LEU A 356 -7.22 5.50 -7.87
CA LEU A 356 -8.63 5.44 -7.50
C LEU A 356 -9.52 6.28 -8.44
N VAL A 357 -9.04 7.45 -8.89
CA VAL A 357 -9.76 8.31 -9.84
C VAL A 357 -9.70 7.76 -11.26
N ALA A 358 -8.50 7.42 -11.76
CA ALA A 358 -8.29 6.92 -13.12
C ALA A 358 -9.11 5.65 -13.40
N MET A 359 -9.18 4.76 -12.40
CA MET A 359 -9.95 3.51 -12.49
C MET A 359 -11.41 3.67 -12.01
N LYS A 360 -11.90 4.91 -11.87
CA LYS A 360 -13.31 5.26 -11.61
C LYS A 360 -13.89 4.65 -10.32
N TYR A 361 -13.05 4.48 -9.29
CA TYR A 361 -13.48 3.98 -7.99
C TYR A 361 -14.10 5.09 -7.13
N THR A 362 -13.57 6.31 -7.24
CA THR A 362 -14.13 7.48 -6.56
C THR A 362 -15.29 8.08 -7.36
N PRO A 363 -16.33 8.60 -6.70
CA PRO A 363 -17.41 9.33 -7.35
C PRO A 363 -16.92 10.56 -8.11
N GLN A 364 -17.65 10.94 -9.16
CA GLN A 364 -17.31 12.10 -9.97
C GLN A 364 -17.30 13.39 -9.13
N CYS A 365 -16.32 14.26 -9.36
CA CYS A 365 -16.09 15.51 -8.63
C CYS A 365 -15.68 15.36 -7.15
N MET A 366 -15.33 14.15 -6.69
CA MET A 366 -14.84 13.91 -5.34
C MET A 366 -13.54 13.11 -5.36
N ILE A 367 -12.65 13.43 -4.42
CA ILE A 367 -11.53 12.54 -4.05
C ILE A 367 -11.83 11.87 -2.71
N PHE A 368 -11.30 10.67 -2.50
CA PHE A 368 -11.20 10.14 -1.15
C PHE A 368 -10.03 10.80 -0.44
N PRO A 369 -10.23 11.55 0.66
CA PRO A 369 -9.16 12.13 1.46
C PRO A 369 -8.38 11.07 2.25
N VAL A 370 -7.67 10.20 1.53
CA VAL A 370 -6.92 9.09 2.09
C VAL A 370 -5.76 9.57 2.98
N SER A 371 -5.10 10.68 2.68
CA SER A 371 -4.08 11.26 3.56
C SER A 371 -4.68 11.68 4.91
N ALA A 372 -5.89 12.24 4.91
CA ALA A 372 -6.59 12.56 6.16
C ALA A 372 -6.93 11.28 6.96
N ALA A 373 -7.40 10.22 6.28
CA ALA A 373 -7.65 8.93 6.93
C ALA A 373 -6.36 8.28 7.47
N ILE A 374 -5.25 8.36 6.73
CA ILE A 374 -3.94 7.87 7.16
C ILE A 374 -3.46 8.63 8.41
N LEU A 375 -3.62 9.96 8.44
CA LEU A 375 -3.20 10.77 9.58
C LEU A 375 -3.95 10.38 10.87
N GLU A 376 -5.25 10.13 10.78
CA GLU A 376 -6.07 9.65 11.90
C GLU A 376 -5.66 8.23 12.37
N ARG A 377 -4.98 7.46 11.51
CA ARG A 377 -4.56 6.08 11.76
C ARG A 377 -3.05 5.90 11.63
N ILE A 378 -2.29 6.92 12.01
CA ILE A 378 -0.85 7.01 11.74
C ILE A 378 -0.04 5.84 12.32
N GLU A 379 -0.42 5.36 13.50
CA GLU A 379 0.22 4.21 14.16
C GLU A 379 -0.02 2.89 13.40
N GLU A 380 -1.18 2.74 12.77
CA GLU A 380 -1.46 1.58 11.93
C GLU A 380 -0.72 1.67 10.59
N TYR A 381 -0.63 2.88 10.02
CA TYR A 381 0.13 3.14 8.80
C TYR A 381 1.61 2.78 8.97
N ARG A 382 2.24 3.23 10.07
CA ARG A 382 3.62 2.90 10.43
C ARG A 382 3.82 1.39 10.52
N LYS A 383 2.99 0.69 11.30
CA LYS A 383 3.05 -0.78 11.45
C LYS A 383 2.95 -1.52 10.12
N VAL A 384 2.14 -1.03 9.19
CA VAL A 384 1.97 -1.63 7.86
C VAL A 384 3.24 -1.49 7.03
N LEU A 385 3.87 -0.31 7.03
CA LEU A 385 5.16 -0.08 6.36
C LEU A 385 6.27 -0.95 6.99
N GLU A 386 6.38 -0.89 8.32
CA GLU A 386 7.39 -1.61 9.11
C GLU A 386 7.28 -3.13 8.99
N ASN A 387 6.07 -3.65 8.77
CA ASN A 387 5.86 -5.09 8.57
C ASN A 387 6.69 -5.66 7.42
N TYR A 388 6.97 -4.83 6.41
CA TYR A 388 7.80 -5.20 5.28
C TYR A 388 9.22 -4.61 5.35
N SER A 389 9.39 -3.35 5.78
CA SER A 389 10.71 -2.71 5.77
C SER A 389 11.66 -3.25 6.84
N HIS A 390 11.20 -3.48 8.08
CA HIS A 390 12.09 -3.93 9.16
C HIS A 390 12.72 -5.30 8.87
N PRO A 391 11.95 -6.33 8.45
CA PRO A 391 12.54 -7.63 8.13
C PRO A 391 13.52 -7.61 6.96
N LEU A 392 13.50 -6.58 6.10
CA LEU A 392 14.43 -6.47 4.98
C LEU A 392 15.83 -6.03 5.41
N LEU A 393 15.97 -5.32 6.54
CA LEU A 393 17.26 -4.80 7.01
C LEU A 393 18.30 -5.91 7.20
N ASP A 394 17.87 -7.10 7.63
CA ASP A 394 18.74 -8.27 7.82
C ASP A 394 19.32 -8.83 6.50
N PHE A 395 18.79 -8.43 5.34
CA PHE A 395 19.17 -8.92 4.03
C PHE A 395 19.80 -7.86 3.12
N ILE A 396 19.91 -6.62 3.61
CA ILE A 396 20.51 -5.52 2.87
C ILE A 396 21.85 -5.20 3.52
N GLU A 397 22.93 -5.57 2.84
CA GLU A 397 24.28 -5.26 3.27
C GLU A 397 24.60 -3.83 2.84
N TRP A 398 25.00 -2.97 3.79
CA TRP A 398 25.30 -1.58 3.51
C TRP A 398 26.44 -1.06 4.39
N GLU A 399 27.09 0.00 3.91
CA GLU A 399 28.06 0.76 4.68
C GLU A 399 27.77 2.26 4.68
N LYS A 400 28.32 2.97 5.66
CA LYS A 400 28.16 4.41 5.81
C LYS A 400 29.04 5.15 4.79
N THR A 401 28.46 6.08 4.04
CA THR A 401 29.21 6.95 3.12
C THR A 401 29.85 8.15 3.85
N ALA A 402 30.75 8.87 3.15
CA ALA A 402 31.39 10.07 3.68
C ALA A 402 30.38 11.17 4.09
N ASP A 403 29.24 11.25 3.38
CA ASP A 403 28.16 12.21 3.64
C ASP A 403 27.12 11.70 4.65
N ASN A 404 27.45 10.64 5.41
CA ASN A 404 26.55 10.02 6.38
C ASN A 404 25.27 9.41 5.77
N ASN A 405 25.33 9.00 4.50
CA ASN A 405 24.28 8.24 3.83
C ASN A 405 24.64 6.73 3.84
N VAL A 406 23.87 5.90 3.13
CA VAL A 406 24.11 4.46 2.99
C VAL A 406 24.55 4.10 1.58
N GLU A 407 25.53 3.21 1.45
CA GLU A 407 25.88 2.54 0.20
C GLU A 407 25.54 1.06 0.31
N VAL A 408 24.65 0.57 -0.56
CA VAL A 408 24.20 -0.82 -0.56
C VAL A 408 25.17 -1.67 -1.37
N LEU A 409 25.65 -2.76 -0.76
CA LEU A 409 26.77 -3.58 -1.22
C LEU A 409 26.32 -4.85 -1.98
N ASN A 410 25.06 -5.26 -1.81
CA ASN A 410 24.50 -6.46 -2.43
C ASN A 410 23.32 -6.17 -3.38
N GLU A 411 22.92 -7.15 -4.18
CA GLU A 411 21.80 -7.04 -5.12
C GLU A 411 20.46 -7.15 -4.39
N THR A 412 19.72 -6.04 -4.29
CA THR A 412 18.48 -5.92 -3.49
C THR A 412 17.22 -5.66 -4.30
N MET A 413 17.35 -5.47 -5.62
CA MET A 413 16.27 -5.07 -6.52
C MET A 413 14.99 -5.91 -6.37
N ASP A 414 15.11 -7.23 -6.24
CA ASP A 414 13.98 -8.15 -6.17
C ASP A 414 13.12 -8.02 -4.91
N TYR A 415 13.67 -7.47 -3.82
CA TYR A 415 12.89 -7.14 -2.63
C TYR A 415 11.83 -6.08 -2.95
N TYR A 416 12.15 -5.11 -3.79
CA TYR A 416 11.20 -4.07 -4.19
C TYR A 416 10.22 -4.56 -5.29
N ARG A 417 10.61 -5.56 -6.10
CA ARG A 417 9.78 -6.08 -7.20
C ARG A 417 8.65 -6.99 -6.75
N TYR A 418 8.88 -7.83 -5.74
CA TYR A 418 8.07 -9.02 -5.49
C TYR A 418 7.55 -9.13 -4.05
N PHE A 419 7.26 -7.99 -3.42
CA PHE A 419 6.73 -7.95 -2.06
C PHE A 419 5.26 -8.42 -1.95
N ASP A 420 4.86 -8.80 -0.74
CA ASP A 420 3.47 -9.12 -0.41
C ASP A 420 2.72 -7.83 -0.05
N ALA A 421 1.80 -7.41 -0.93
CA ALA A 421 1.00 -6.20 -0.76
C ALA A 421 -0.31 -6.45 0.03
N THR A 422 -0.47 -7.59 0.71
CA THR A 422 -1.74 -7.95 1.37
C THR A 422 -2.11 -6.99 2.51
N LEU A 423 -1.23 -6.75 3.48
CA LEU A 423 -1.53 -5.84 4.61
C LEU A 423 -1.68 -4.39 4.16
N HIS A 424 -0.87 -3.97 3.18
CA HIS A 424 -0.99 -2.69 2.48
C HIS A 424 -2.38 -2.50 1.87
N SER A 425 -2.89 -3.53 1.20
CA SER A 425 -4.22 -3.53 0.60
C SER A 425 -5.31 -3.44 1.66
N GLU A 426 -5.20 -4.22 2.73
CA GLU A 426 -6.17 -4.20 3.84
C GLU A 426 -6.24 -2.83 4.50
N PHE A 427 -5.09 -2.22 4.78
CA PHE A 427 -5.00 -0.89 5.38
C PHE A 427 -5.59 0.19 4.48
N LEU A 428 -5.32 0.13 3.16
CA LEU A 428 -5.90 1.10 2.25
C LEU A 428 -7.42 0.97 2.17
N PHE A 429 -7.96 -0.26 2.21
CA PHE A 429 -9.40 -0.47 2.32
C PHE A 429 -9.97 0.10 3.62
N ASP A 430 -9.29 -0.06 4.76
CA ASP A 430 -9.72 0.57 6.01
C ASP A 430 -9.77 2.10 5.88
N CYS A 431 -8.78 2.70 5.22
CA CYS A 431 -8.75 4.16 5.00
C CYS A 431 -9.90 4.62 4.11
N VAL A 432 -10.22 3.85 3.06
CA VAL A 432 -11.36 4.10 2.19
C VAL A 432 -12.67 3.97 2.97
N ASP A 433 -12.86 2.90 3.74
CA ASP A 433 -14.06 2.70 4.55
C ASP A 433 -14.21 3.81 5.60
N TYR A 434 -13.15 4.16 6.33
CA TYR A 434 -13.13 5.28 7.29
C TYR A 434 -13.50 6.60 6.64
N THR A 435 -13.02 6.84 5.42
CA THR A 435 -13.38 8.02 4.63
C THR A 435 -14.88 8.08 4.35
N ILE A 436 -15.47 6.95 3.96
CA ILE A 436 -16.89 6.85 3.57
C ILE A 436 -17.81 6.93 4.79
N GLN A 437 -17.44 6.25 5.88
CA GLN A 437 -18.28 6.15 7.07
C GLN A 437 -18.18 7.39 7.98
N LYS A 438 -17.02 8.07 7.97
CA LYS A 438 -16.74 9.13 8.93
C LYS A 438 -16.37 10.46 8.29
N ILE A 439 -15.26 10.52 7.52
CA ILE A 439 -14.72 11.80 7.04
C ILE A 439 -15.73 12.55 6.15
N ILE A 440 -16.31 11.89 5.15
CA ILE A 440 -17.26 12.53 4.23
C ILE A 440 -18.54 12.95 4.97
N PRO A 441 -19.23 12.07 5.74
CA PRO A 441 -20.43 12.46 6.48
C PRO A 441 -20.21 13.60 7.48
N GLU A 442 -19.10 13.59 8.22
CA GLU A 442 -18.77 14.65 9.18
C GLU A 442 -18.56 15.99 8.48
N GLU A 443 -17.83 16.01 7.35
CA GLU A 443 -17.58 17.24 6.58
C GLU A 443 -18.87 17.80 5.97
N VAL A 444 -19.74 16.93 5.43
CA VAL A 444 -21.06 17.33 4.92
C VAL A 444 -21.92 17.91 6.04
N SER A 445 -21.97 17.25 7.20
CA SER A 445 -22.75 17.71 8.34
C SER A 445 -22.25 19.06 8.86
N TYR A 446 -20.94 19.24 8.96
CA TYR A 446 -20.33 20.50 9.35
C TYR A 446 -20.73 21.63 8.40
N LEU A 447 -20.64 21.42 7.07
CA LEU A 447 -21.01 22.45 6.10
C LEU A 447 -22.50 22.80 6.13
N GLN A 448 -23.37 21.81 6.35
CA GLN A 448 -24.80 22.06 6.54
C GLN A 448 -25.07 22.93 7.78
N LYS A 449 -24.44 22.60 8.91
CA LYS A 449 -24.55 23.36 10.15
C LYS A 449 -23.97 24.78 10.00
N TYR A 450 -22.83 24.89 9.29
CA TYR A 450 -22.22 26.18 8.95
C TYR A 450 -23.18 27.05 8.13
N ASP A 451 -23.83 26.50 7.10
CA ASP A 451 -24.78 27.25 6.27
C ASP A 451 -25.99 27.74 7.08
N VAL A 452 -26.52 26.91 7.99
CA VAL A 452 -27.62 27.32 8.89
C VAL A 452 -27.17 28.45 9.81
N MET A 453 -25.96 28.36 10.38
CA MET A 453 -25.40 29.43 11.22
C MET A 453 -25.17 30.71 10.43
N ASN A 454 -24.65 30.60 9.20
CA ASN A 454 -24.38 31.74 8.33
C ASN A 454 -25.65 32.49 7.96
N THR A 455 -26.70 31.77 7.53
CA THR A 455 -28.00 32.37 7.23
C THR A 455 -28.61 33.05 8.45
N TRP A 456 -28.54 32.40 9.63
CA TRP A 456 -29.06 33.01 10.86
C TRP A 456 -28.33 34.29 11.26
N LEU A 457 -26.99 34.32 11.11
CA LEU A 457 -26.19 35.51 11.38
C LEU A 457 -26.45 36.64 10.38
N ASP A 458 -26.65 36.31 9.10
CA ASP A 458 -26.98 37.28 8.06
C ASP A 458 -28.38 37.87 8.29
N ASP A 459 -29.39 37.03 8.52
CA ASP A 459 -30.77 37.47 8.78
C ASP A 459 -30.89 38.36 10.02
N ARG A 460 -30.10 38.06 11.07
CA ARG A 460 -30.23 38.71 12.38
C ARG A 460 -29.34 39.93 12.54
N PHE A 461 -28.13 39.88 11.98
CA PHE A 461 -27.09 40.88 12.22
C PHE A 461 -26.50 41.46 10.92
N GLN A 462 -26.88 40.96 9.74
CA GLN A 462 -26.31 41.35 8.44
C GLN A 462 -24.78 41.30 8.43
N MET A 463 -24.23 40.28 9.11
CA MET A 463 -22.79 40.15 9.27
C MET A 463 -22.12 39.80 7.92
N PRO A 464 -21.05 40.51 7.53
CA PRO A 464 -20.28 40.12 6.36
C PRO A 464 -19.68 38.71 6.49
N ASP A 465 -19.59 37.95 5.40
CA ASP A 465 -19.08 36.57 5.36
C ASP A 465 -17.74 36.39 6.08
N LYS A 466 -16.83 37.35 5.94
CA LYS A 466 -15.51 37.32 6.60
C LYS A 466 -15.64 37.38 8.12
N THR A 467 -16.57 38.16 8.63
CA THR A 467 -16.86 38.30 10.06
C THR A 467 -17.53 37.04 10.59
N VAL A 468 -18.48 36.45 9.84
CA VAL A 468 -19.10 35.17 10.20
C VAL A 468 -18.07 34.04 10.29
N ALA A 469 -17.21 33.91 9.28
CA ALA A 469 -16.14 32.90 9.27
C ALA A 469 -15.18 33.08 10.45
N LEU A 470 -14.86 34.33 10.83
CA LEU A 470 -14.05 34.63 12.00
C LEU A 470 -14.77 34.25 13.30
N LEU A 471 -16.04 34.62 13.43
CA LEU A 471 -16.88 34.34 14.59
C LEU A 471 -17.01 32.85 14.85
N ILE A 472 -17.39 32.08 13.83
CA ILE A 472 -17.51 30.61 13.91
C ILE A 472 -16.18 30.00 14.33
N ARG A 473 -15.06 30.44 13.75
CA ARG A 473 -13.73 29.95 14.13
C ARG A 473 -13.39 30.23 15.61
N PHE A 474 -13.71 31.42 16.12
CA PHE A 474 -13.47 31.75 17.53
C PHE A 474 -14.35 30.93 18.48
N LEU A 475 -15.60 30.68 18.11
CA LEU A 475 -16.52 29.83 18.86
C LEU A 475 -16.02 28.36 18.87
N GLU A 476 -15.62 27.84 17.72
CA GLU A 476 -15.10 26.48 17.58
C GLU A 476 -13.84 26.25 18.43
N GLN A 477 -12.90 27.20 18.42
CA GLN A 477 -11.68 27.13 19.22
C GLN A 477 -11.89 27.15 20.74
N ASN A 478 -13.05 27.64 21.20
CA ASN A 478 -13.34 27.90 22.61
C ASN A 478 -14.63 27.19 23.06
N ASN A 479 -14.95 26.03 22.48
CA ASN A 479 -16.10 25.20 22.85
C ASN A 479 -17.45 25.96 22.87
N GLY A 480 -17.68 26.78 21.85
CA GLY A 480 -18.89 27.55 21.64
C GLY A 480 -19.01 28.81 22.50
N LEU A 481 -17.89 29.35 22.99
CA LEU A 481 -17.85 30.59 23.78
C LEU A 481 -16.80 31.56 23.22
N LEU A 482 -17.09 32.86 23.18
CA LEU A 482 -16.11 33.89 22.84
C LEU A 482 -15.29 34.28 24.07
N SER A 483 -13.96 34.28 23.94
CA SER A 483 -13.08 34.83 24.96
C SER A 483 -13.36 36.32 25.21
N LYS A 484 -13.05 36.82 26.41
CA LYS A 484 -13.20 38.25 26.75
C LYS A 484 -12.52 39.17 25.72
N ARG A 485 -11.30 38.82 25.31
CA ARG A 485 -10.56 39.56 24.27
C ARG A 485 -11.28 39.58 22.93
N ALA A 486 -11.89 38.46 22.51
CA ALA A 486 -12.60 38.40 21.24
C ALA A 486 -13.82 39.32 21.25
N ARG A 487 -14.59 39.31 22.35
CA ARG A 487 -15.74 40.19 22.56
C ARG A 487 -15.35 41.67 22.55
N GLU A 488 -14.26 42.04 23.21
CA GLU A 488 -13.83 43.43 23.34
C GLU A 488 -13.09 43.99 22.11
N LYS A 489 -12.54 43.14 21.24
CA LYS A 489 -11.73 43.56 20.09
C LYS A 489 -12.33 43.20 18.75
N GLU A 490 -12.50 41.91 18.49
CA GLU A 490 -12.89 41.40 17.17
C GLU A 490 -14.40 41.57 16.93
N PHE A 491 -15.20 41.51 17.99
CA PHE A 491 -16.67 41.58 17.95
C PHE A 491 -17.24 42.67 18.87
N ALA A 492 -16.52 43.80 18.99
CA ALA A 492 -16.89 44.91 19.88
C ALA A 492 -18.22 45.58 19.53
N GLU A 493 -18.70 45.38 18.30
CA GLU A 493 -19.99 45.87 17.81
C GLU A 493 -21.17 45.05 18.37
N LEU A 494 -20.94 43.84 18.89
CA LEU A 494 -21.96 43.03 19.54
C LEU A 494 -22.13 43.41 21.01
N THR A 495 -23.38 43.59 21.43
CA THR A 495 -23.74 43.75 22.83
C THR A 495 -23.55 42.44 23.60
N SER A 496 -23.47 42.54 24.94
CA SER A 496 -23.30 41.35 25.78
C SER A 496 -24.46 40.34 25.67
N ASP A 497 -25.67 40.79 25.35
CA ASP A 497 -26.82 39.91 25.19
C ASP A 497 -26.84 39.26 23.79
N GLU A 498 -26.44 39.99 22.74
CA GLU A 498 -26.26 39.42 21.40
C GLU A 498 -25.15 38.36 21.38
N VAL A 499 -24.05 38.58 22.11
CA VAL A 499 -23.00 37.56 22.26
C VAL A 499 -23.57 36.28 22.88
N LYS A 500 -24.42 36.39 23.92
CA LYS A 500 -25.05 35.20 24.53
C LYS A 500 -26.04 34.54 23.56
N GLU A 501 -26.78 35.31 22.78
CA GLU A 501 -27.69 34.80 21.74
C GLU A 501 -26.91 34.01 20.69
N VAL A 502 -25.80 34.56 20.18
CA VAL A 502 -24.90 33.92 19.24
C VAL A 502 -24.29 32.64 19.82
N GLU A 503 -23.75 32.68 21.04
CA GLU A 503 -23.18 31.52 21.72
C GLU A 503 -24.22 30.41 21.95
N GLY A 504 -25.45 30.80 22.32
CA GLY A 504 -26.58 29.89 22.48
C GLY A 504 -26.97 29.23 21.17
N LYS A 505 -27.14 30.02 20.10
CA LYS A 505 -27.50 29.52 18.77
C LYS A 505 -26.41 28.64 18.17
N TYR A 506 -25.15 29.02 18.34
CA TYR A 506 -24.02 28.19 17.92
C TYR A 506 -24.07 26.81 18.58
N LYS A 507 -24.30 26.75 19.90
CA LYS A 507 -24.43 25.46 20.60
C LYS A 507 -25.62 24.65 20.14
N GLU A 508 -26.76 25.28 19.86
CA GLU A 508 -27.95 24.61 19.31
C GLU A 508 -27.69 23.97 17.94
N ILE A 509 -26.99 24.69 17.05
CA ILE A 509 -26.74 24.24 15.67
C ILE A 509 -25.57 23.25 15.61
N MET A 510 -24.49 23.51 16.35
CA MET A 510 -23.23 22.79 16.22
C MET A 510 -23.12 21.56 17.12
N SER A 511 -24.01 21.40 18.12
CA SER A 511 -24.10 20.19 18.96
C SER A 511 -24.36 18.91 18.20
#